data_AF-F0WEJ1-F1
#
_entry.id   AF-F0WEJ1-F1
#
_cell.length_a   1.000
_cell.length_b   1.000
_cell.length_c   1.000
_cell.angle_alpha   90.00
_cell.angle_beta   90.00
_cell.angle_gamma   90.00
#
_symmetry.space_group_name_H-M   'P 1'
#
loop_
_entity.id
_entity.type
_entity.pdbx_description
1 polymer ?
#
loop_
_entity_poly.entity_id
_entity_poly.type
_entity_poly.pdbx_seq_one_letter_code
_entity_poly.pdbx_strand_id
1 'polypeptide(L)'
;MHNKVLSIRNLTKAFSSDENDSNSKRPPIANYCHPVLSESADSRLSDATSCTLPRHQARSTYAYAESNFGLTPIIETESVCPRTSSTRMLPAHFPSTPGTAGRDQLPIGLFVGKDCSPKESSRDFHGRLKRWPGILLLLFVTIVVIAGLVFGTSSHYWARQKQARFASYNMQLKRKIRDAISDVVFDVADDGQMGNPKRYPDQHCALPDYQSKRGYLVAVGPGGEETPLHIKGVNWSGMETVVAIPLGMWENPQNGTTLYEIGAFLARNKFNAVRIPISIENILRNTPPVKGIINLSTNRAVSIRNFISTLQSIIVGLGHHGLGVLISLHRLTNTQDTGNWYDATLGISQEVYLDAVNLISSSLCKDRFWNVMGLDLKNEPHKASWGTGSSDDFVIGAEKIAAVMHRACPPWVGIVEGVAGVHNLATRDTNVQYYDWWGGGLQKAKTIRPHFGIPNKLVWGPHYYTTAVAPQPYFYGPRYASEGICEELDNVTLKNNIGITMHDMFGYLVEERDSAVLLGEFGGLYTLDAHPMKTIQRTVEYTIQIMKQKGYAGGFMWSLNPENAYEFNSCNGKGHFVEGLLKNDWLTPNTKSLAALSAMDSMSYLKRFPCYKASPFDTK
;
A
#
# COMPACT_ATOMS: atom_id res chain seq x y z
N MET A 1 -25.46 -12.34 -67.69
CA MET A 1 -25.41 -11.73 -69.04
C MET A 1 -24.20 -10.81 -69.10
N HIS A 2 -23.30 -11.04 -70.07
CA HIS A 2 -22.17 -10.19 -70.54
C HIS A 2 -21.12 -9.78 -69.48
N ASN A 3 -19.99 -10.49 -69.26
CA ASN A 3 -18.83 -10.86 -70.10
C ASN A 3 -18.03 -9.70 -70.72
N LYS A 4 -16.83 -9.41 -70.16
CA LYS A 4 -15.48 -9.52 -70.78
C LYS A 4 -14.46 -8.71 -69.91
N VAL A 5 -13.36 -9.20 -69.32
CA VAL A 5 -12.27 -10.14 -69.68
C VAL A 5 -11.02 -9.44 -70.29
N LEU A 6 -9.86 -9.66 -69.63
CA LEU A 6 -8.44 -9.66 -70.07
C LEU A 6 -7.75 -8.29 -70.34
N SER A 7 -6.44 -8.07 -70.13
CA SER A 7 -5.22 -8.88 -69.92
C SER A 7 -4.09 -7.90 -69.49
N ILE A 8 -3.33 -8.08 -68.40
CA ILE A 8 -2.06 -8.83 -68.24
C ILE A 8 -0.83 -8.24 -68.99
N ARG A 9 0.21 -7.89 -68.17
CA ARG A 9 1.69 -7.93 -68.37
C ARG A 9 2.32 -6.93 -69.38
N ASN A 10 3.52 -6.36 -69.22
CA ASN A 10 4.83 -6.89 -68.76
C ASN A 10 5.83 -5.70 -68.62
N LEU A 11 6.69 -5.67 -67.58
CA LEU A 11 8.15 -5.91 -67.60
C LEU A 11 9.09 -4.68 -67.73
N THR A 12 9.72 -4.38 -66.58
CA THR A 12 11.17 -4.24 -66.31
C THR A 12 12.11 -3.25 -67.03
N LYS A 13 12.95 -2.68 -66.14
CA LYS A 13 14.37 -2.29 -66.23
C LYS A 13 14.69 -0.93 -66.87
N ALA A 14 15.71 -0.18 -66.48
CA ALA A 14 16.52 0.07 -65.27
C ALA A 14 17.74 0.90 -65.76
N PHE A 15 18.31 1.74 -64.88
CA PHE A 15 19.66 2.37 -64.97
C PHE A 15 19.84 3.46 -66.08
N SER A 16 20.62 4.53 -65.96
CA SER A 16 21.55 5.08 -64.94
C SER A 16 22.00 6.49 -65.38
N SER A 17 22.12 7.41 -64.42
CA SER A 17 23.22 8.36 -64.16
C SER A 17 23.60 9.56 -65.07
N ASP A 18 24.22 10.53 -64.38
CA ASP A 18 25.07 11.67 -64.78
C ASP A 18 24.35 13.01 -65.08
N GLU A 19 24.85 14.21 -64.76
CA GLU A 19 25.69 14.83 -63.71
C GLU A 19 25.69 16.37 -64.06
N ASN A 20 25.59 17.27 -63.06
CA ASN A 20 25.99 18.72 -63.05
C ASN A 20 25.34 19.72 -64.08
N ASP A 21 25.13 21.02 -63.86
CA ASP A 21 25.60 22.02 -62.90
C ASP A 21 24.70 23.30 -62.89
N SER A 22 24.73 24.03 -61.77
CA SER A 22 24.65 25.50 -61.57
C SER A 22 23.33 26.34 -61.52
N ASN A 23 23.17 26.96 -60.32
CA ASN A 23 22.73 28.34 -59.98
C ASN A 23 21.29 28.87 -60.27
N SER A 24 20.46 29.09 -59.24
CA SER A 24 20.53 30.25 -58.31
C SER A 24 19.20 30.51 -57.54
N LYS A 25 19.35 31.07 -56.32
CA LYS A 25 18.38 31.82 -55.46
C LYS A 25 17.39 31.03 -54.56
N ARG A 26 17.67 31.12 -53.26
CA ARG A 26 16.81 30.90 -52.07
C ARG A 26 16.39 32.28 -51.49
N PRO A 27 15.36 32.45 -50.63
CA PRO A 27 15.33 31.94 -49.21
C PRO A 27 13.90 31.61 -48.67
N PRO A 28 13.67 31.40 -47.34
CA PRO A 28 14.35 30.52 -46.38
C PRO A 28 13.37 29.53 -45.66
N ILE A 29 13.93 28.47 -45.05
CA ILE A 29 13.25 27.52 -44.14
C ILE A 29 13.97 27.58 -42.79
N ALA A 30 13.20 27.66 -41.69
CA ALA A 30 13.69 27.67 -40.31
C ALA A 30 13.93 26.23 -39.80
N ASN A 31 15.06 26.02 -39.13
CA ASN A 31 15.46 24.74 -38.53
C ASN A 31 15.38 24.78 -37.00
N TYR A 32 15.01 23.62 -36.46
CA TYR A 32 14.91 23.23 -35.06
C TYR A 32 16.27 23.13 -34.36
N CYS A 33 16.29 23.42 -33.05
CA CYS A 33 17.43 23.18 -32.15
C CYS A 33 17.10 22.13 -31.08
N HIS A 34 17.95 21.12 -30.96
CA HIS A 34 18.18 20.33 -29.74
C HIS A 34 19.41 20.91 -29.01
N PRO A 35 19.52 20.83 -27.66
CA PRO A 35 20.75 21.16 -26.98
C PRO A 35 21.54 19.91 -26.57
N VAL A 36 22.84 19.96 -26.87
CA VAL A 36 23.91 19.09 -26.35
C VAL A 36 24.69 19.86 -25.28
N LEU A 37 25.18 19.11 -24.29
CA LEU A 37 26.07 19.46 -23.19
C LEU A 37 27.36 20.19 -23.63
N SER A 38 27.83 21.14 -22.83
CA SER A 38 29.27 21.42 -22.72
C SER A 38 29.64 22.08 -21.38
N GLU A 39 30.58 21.46 -20.67
CA GLU A 39 31.43 22.10 -19.66
C GLU A 39 32.46 23.02 -20.33
N SER A 40 32.81 24.14 -19.69
CA SER A 40 34.19 24.65 -19.69
C SER A 40 34.37 25.75 -18.64
N ALA A 41 35.55 25.76 -18.05
CA ALA A 41 35.98 26.54 -16.91
C ALA A 41 36.54 27.95 -17.25
N ASP A 42 36.53 28.77 -16.19
CA ASP A 42 37.63 29.60 -15.67
C ASP A 42 37.77 31.11 -15.92
N SER A 43 37.97 31.78 -14.77
CA SER A 43 38.74 33.00 -14.48
C SER A 43 38.17 34.42 -14.75
N ARG A 44 37.84 35.12 -13.64
CA ARG A 44 38.52 36.35 -13.17
C ARG A 44 37.98 36.88 -11.81
N LEU A 45 38.87 36.94 -10.79
CA LEU A 45 38.84 37.87 -9.65
C LEU A 45 39.23 39.28 -10.15
N SER A 46 39.01 40.45 -9.53
CA SER A 46 38.84 40.96 -8.15
C SER A 46 37.98 42.27 -8.23
N ASP A 47 37.35 42.89 -7.23
CA ASP A 47 37.82 43.36 -5.92
C ASP A 47 36.65 43.85 -5.02
N ALA A 48 36.88 43.76 -3.70
CA ALA A 48 36.48 44.67 -2.61
C ALA A 48 35.02 44.73 -2.03
N THR A 49 34.87 44.12 -0.84
CA THR A 49 34.35 44.65 0.47
C THR A 49 33.04 45.46 0.53
N SER A 50 32.08 45.31 1.48
CA SER A 50 32.01 44.61 2.77
C SER A 50 30.55 44.59 3.32
N CYS A 51 30.23 43.53 4.07
CA CYS A 51 29.33 43.41 5.25
C CYS A 51 27.88 43.94 5.26
N THR A 52 26.88 43.03 5.29
CA THR A 52 26.01 42.75 6.48
C THR A 52 25.11 41.50 6.29
N LEU A 53 25.13 40.59 7.26
CA LEU A 53 24.21 39.44 7.50
C LEU A 53 23.01 39.89 8.39
N PRO A 54 21.92 39.11 8.66
CA PRO A 54 21.76 37.64 8.54
C PRO A 54 20.38 37.11 8.04
N ARG A 55 20.32 35.84 7.60
CA ARG A 55 19.44 34.76 8.13
C ARG A 55 19.55 33.46 7.32
N HIS A 56 19.83 32.38 8.02
CA HIS A 56 19.99 31.02 7.51
C HIS A 56 18.70 30.44 6.91
N GLN A 57 18.78 30.00 5.65
CA GLN A 57 17.94 28.92 5.09
C GLN A 57 18.75 27.62 5.13
N ALA A 58 18.21 26.61 5.79
CA ALA A 58 18.70 25.23 5.68
C ALA A 58 18.10 24.61 4.42
N ARG A 59 18.95 24.37 3.41
CA ARG A 59 18.69 23.40 2.34
C ARG A 59 19.06 22.02 2.87
N SER A 60 18.16 21.05 2.72
CA SER A 60 18.47 19.63 2.89
C SER A 60 18.18 18.91 1.58
N THR A 61 19.25 18.49 0.92
CA THR A 61 19.29 17.54 -0.19
C THR A 61 19.90 16.26 0.35
N TYR A 62 19.16 15.15 0.36
CA TYR A 62 19.70 13.85 0.76
C TYR A 62 20.24 13.11 -0.46
N ALA A 63 21.57 13.00 -0.53
CA ALA A 63 22.29 12.03 -1.34
C ALA A 63 22.84 10.95 -0.40
N TYR A 64 22.64 9.69 -0.74
CA TYR A 64 23.15 8.52 -0.02
C TYR A 64 24.66 8.36 -0.29
N ALA A 65 25.46 8.19 0.78
CA ALA A 65 26.84 7.72 0.70
C ALA A 65 27.02 6.53 1.66
N GLU A 66 27.58 5.45 1.13
CA GLU A 66 27.92 4.21 1.83
C GLU A 66 29.07 4.41 2.83
N SER A 67 29.03 3.68 3.94
CA SER A 67 30.24 3.41 4.74
C SER A 67 30.34 1.91 5.06
N ASN A 68 31.39 1.30 4.51
CA ASN A 68 31.86 -0.04 4.83
C ASN A 68 32.49 -0.05 6.22
N PHE A 69 32.12 -0.99 7.08
CA PHE A 69 32.92 -1.40 8.22
C PHE A 69 33.02 -2.92 8.30
N GLY A 70 34.21 -3.43 8.00
CA GLY A 70 34.63 -4.80 8.26
C GLY A 70 35.10 -4.96 9.72
N LEU A 71 34.73 -6.11 10.29
CA LEU A 71 35.11 -6.61 11.61
C LEU A 71 36.54 -7.16 11.62
N THR A 72 37.27 -7.03 12.73
CA THR A 72 37.77 -8.15 13.60
C THR A 72 38.64 -7.64 14.78
N PRO A 73 38.84 -8.46 15.85
CA PRO A 73 38.83 -8.01 17.27
C PRO A 73 40.20 -8.08 17.97
N ILE A 74 40.38 -7.35 19.09
CA ILE A 74 41.52 -7.54 20.01
C ILE A 74 41.11 -7.35 21.48
N ILE A 75 41.09 -8.48 22.21
CA ILE A 75 41.68 -8.79 23.53
C ILE A 75 41.54 -7.74 24.68
N GLU A 76 40.80 -8.13 25.72
CA GLU A 76 40.82 -7.52 27.06
C GLU A 76 42.01 -8.03 27.87
N THR A 77 42.80 -7.12 28.45
CA THR A 77 43.67 -7.37 29.61
C THR A 77 43.64 -6.18 30.57
N GLU A 78 43.47 -6.53 31.84
CA GLU A 78 43.66 -5.84 33.13
C GLU A 78 44.26 -4.41 33.16
N SER A 79 43.67 -3.54 34.01
CA SER A 79 44.27 -3.10 35.29
C SER A 79 43.91 -1.66 35.73
N VAL A 80 43.42 -1.56 36.97
CA VAL A 80 43.76 -0.57 38.03
C VAL A 80 43.22 0.88 37.96
N CYS A 81 42.48 1.24 39.02
CA CYS A 81 42.01 2.59 39.40
C CYS A 81 43.14 3.55 39.84
N PRO A 82 42.85 4.84 40.10
CA PRO A 82 42.48 5.21 41.47
C PRO A 82 41.36 6.25 41.60
N ARG A 83 40.61 6.17 42.70
CA ARG A 83 39.67 7.20 43.19
C ARG A 83 40.39 8.16 44.15
N THR A 84 39.97 9.42 44.15
CA THR A 84 40.16 10.37 45.26
C THR A 84 38.92 10.45 46.15
N SER A 85 39.18 10.87 47.38
CA SER A 85 38.52 10.63 48.66
C SER A 85 37.54 11.72 49.13
N SER A 86 36.54 11.32 49.95
CA SER A 86 36.17 12.02 51.21
C SER A 86 35.25 11.11 52.06
N THR A 87 35.75 10.41 53.09
CA THR A 87 35.62 10.63 54.56
C THR A 87 34.15 10.74 55.07
N ARG A 88 33.67 10.04 56.13
CA ARG A 88 34.31 9.48 57.34
C ARG A 88 33.35 8.53 58.11
N MET A 89 33.84 7.31 58.40
CA MET A 89 33.86 6.45 59.63
C MET A 89 32.64 6.40 60.60
N LEU A 90 32.28 5.28 61.25
CA LEU A 90 33.06 4.22 61.91
C LEU A 90 32.34 2.84 61.86
N PRO A 91 33.07 1.72 61.96
CA PRO A 91 32.97 0.92 63.18
C PRO A 91 34.33 0.53 63.78
N ALA A 92 34.29 0.18 65.06
CA ALA A 92 35.43 -0.02 65.95
C ALA A 92 36.16 -1.36 65.75
N HIS A 93 37.48 -1.31 65.86
CA HIS A 93 38.33 -2.44 66.26
C HIS A 93 39.49 -1.93 67.10
N PHE A 94 39.75 -2.61 68.21
CA PHE A 94 41.03 -2.65 68.94
C PHE A 94 41.05 -3.95 69.79
N PRO A 95 42.21 -4.47 70.20
CA PRO A 95 42.74 -5.73 69.65
C PRO A 95 43.08 -6.78 70.73
N SER A 96 43.52 -7.96 70.26
CA SER A 96 44.49 -8.91 70.86
C SER A 96 44.75 -8.92 72.40
N THR A 97 44.37 -10.04 73.05
CA THR A 97 45.08 -10.95 74.01
C THR A 97 46.22 -10.45 74.94
N PRO A 98 46.59 -11.15 76.06
CA PRO A 98 46.01 -12.34 76.73
C PRO A 98 45.91 -12.24 78.28
N GLY A 99 45.22 -13.18 78.96
CA GLY A 99 45.32 -13.31 80.43
C GLY A 99 44.39 -14.34 81.08
N THR A 100 44.91 -15.55 81.31
CA THR A 100 44.71 -16.46 82.47
C THR A 100 43.29 -16.91 82.92
N ALA A 101 43.05 -18.21 82.66
CA ALA A 101 42.55 -19.28 83.54
C ALA A 101 41.35 -19.08 84.50
N GLY A 102 40.33 -19.93 84.32
CA GLY A 102 39.37 -20.29 85.36
C GLY A 102 38.17 -21.07 84.79
N ARG A 103 38.15 -22.40 84.96
CA ARG A 103 36.96 -23.24 84.72
C ARG A 103 35.88 -22.84 85.73
N ASP A 104 34.62 -22.83 85.32
CA ASP A 104 33.52 -23.37 86.13
C ASP A 104 32.28 -23.69 85.27
N GLN A 105 31.74 -24.88 85.54
CA GLN A 105 30.52 -25.46 84.97
C GLN A 105 29.29 -24.82 85.61
N LEU A 106 28.21 -24.59 84.86
CA LEU A 106 26.85 -24.53 85.43
C LEU A 106 25.82 -25.17 84.48
N PRO A 107 24.80 -25.87 85.02
CA PRO A 107 24.07 -26.92 84.31
C PRO A 107 22.70 -26.49 83.80
N ILE A 108 22.20 -27.28 82.85
CA ILE A 108 20.81 -27.29 82.35
C ILE A 108 19.88 -27.76 83.48
N GLY A 109 18.96 -26.90 83.91
CA GLY A 109 17.90 -27.23 84.87
C GLY A 109 16.55 -27.42 84.17
N LEU A 110 16.07 -28.67 84.12
CA LEU A 110 14.75 -29.08 83.67
C LEU A 110 13.79 -29.06 84.88
N PHE A 111 12.79 -28.19 84.90
CA PHE A 111 11.75 -28.19 85.94
C PHE A 111 10.56 -29.03 85.49
N VAL A 112 10.43 -30.24 86.04
CA VAL A 112 9.23 -31.08 85.92
C VAL A 112 8.27 -30.68 87.04
N GLY A 113 7.19 -29.98 86.68
CA GLY A 113 6.05 -29.73 87.55
C GLY A 113 5.25 -31.01 87.77
N LYS A 114 4.97 -31.33 89.03
CA LYS A 114 4.24 -32.54 89.46
C LYS A 114 2.75 -32.24 89.40
N ASP A 115 2.04 -32.73 88.39
CA ASP A 115 0.59 -32.61 88.28
C ASP A 115 -0.10 -33.31 89.45
N CYS A 116 -0.82 -32.54 90.26
CA CYS A 116 -1.72 -33.02 91.30
C CYS A 116 -3.17 -32.74 90.88
N SER A 117 -3.67 -33.51 89.91
CA SER A 117 -5.10 -33.57 89.58
C SER A 117 -5.69 -34.91 90.05
N PRO A 118 -6.91 -34.95 90.61
CA PRO A 118 -7.55 -36.20 91.05
C PRO A 118 -7.79 -37.14 89.87
N LYS A 119 -7.66 -38.47 90.08
CA LYS A 119 -8.00 -39.48 89.07
C LYS A 119 -9.52 -39.47 88.81
N GLU A 120 -9.92 -39.02 87.63
CA GLU A 120 -11.29 -39.18 87.11
C GLU A 120 -11.64 -40.67 86.97
N SER A 121 -12.90 -41.05 87.30
CA SER A 121 -13.39 -42.42 87.16
C SER A 121 -14.28 -42.56 85.92
N SER A 122 -14.39 -43.76 85.37
CA SER A 122 -15.15 -44.07 84.14
C SER A 122 -16.65 -43.76 84.18
N ARG A 123 -17.19 -43.28 85.30
CA ARG A 123 -18.60 -42.89 85.46
C ARG A 123 -18.92 -41.46 85.02
N ASP A 124 -17.91 -40.62 84.71
CA ASP A 124 -18.12 -39.23 84.28
C ASP A 124 -18.31 -39.07 82.76
N PHE A 125 -18.31 -40.19 82.02
CA PHE A 125 -18.44 -40.18 80.56
C PHE A 125 -19.91 -40.19 80.10
N HIS A 126 -20.59 -39.04 80.15
CA HIS A 126 -21.85 -38.87 79.45
C HIS A 126 -21.62 -38.69 77.94
N GLY A 127 -22.05 -39.71 77.17
CA GLY A 127 -21.80 -39.86 75.74
C GLY A 127 -22.23 -38.68 74.86
N ARG A 128 -21.29 -38.22 74.04
CA ARG A 128 -21.36 -38.21 72.57
C ARG A 128 -22.70 -37.79 71.92
N LEU A 129 -23.22 -36.58 72.15
CA LEU A 129 -24.24 -35.96 71.27
C LEU A 129 -24.19 -34.42 71.18
N LYS A 130 -23.11 -33.77 71.64
CA LYS A 130 -22.95 -32.29 71.66
C LYS A 130 -21.99 -31.69 70.61
N ARG A 131 -21.57 -32.44 69.58
CA ARG A 131 -20.65 -31.92 68.53
C ARG A 131 -21.35 -31.44 67.24
N TRP A 132 -22.62 -31.76 67.03
CA TRP A 132 -23.35 -31.39 65.82
C TRP A 132 -23.49 -29.86 65.61
N PRO A 133 -23.81 -29.04 66.63
CA PRO A 133 -23.96 -27.60 66.42
C PRO A 133 -22.65 -26.92 66.01
N GLY A 134 -21.52 -27.31 66.62
CA GLY A 134 -20.21 -26.75 66.31
C GLY A 134 -19.67 -27.17 64.95
N ILE A 135 -19.90 -28.43 64.54
CA ILE A 135 -19.51 -28.92 63.21
C ILE A 135 -20.38 -28.26 62.12
N LEU A 136 -21.69 -28.12 62.35
CA LEU A 136 -22.58 -27.44 61.41
C LEU A 136 -22.25 -25.94 61.29
N LEU A 137 -21.92 -25.27 62.40
CA LEU A 137 -21.45 -23.89 62.38
C LEU A 137 -20.13 -23.75 61.63
N LEU A 138 -19.16 -24.65 61.85
CA LEU A 138 -17.89 -24.64 61.15
C LEU A 138 -18.08 -24.88 59.64
N LEU A 139 -18.92 -25.84 59.26
CA LEU A 139 -19.30 -26.07 57.85
C LEU A 139 -19.96 -24.83 57.25
N PHE A 140 -20.90 -24.21 57.95
CA PHE A 140 -21.55 -22.98 57.50
C PHE A 140 -20.54 -21.84 57.30
N VAL A 141 -19.67 -21.59 58.28
CA VAL A 141 -18.62 -20.55 58.18
C VAL A 141 -17.67 -20.86 57.02
N THR A 142 -17.23 -22.10 56.84
CA THR A 142 -16.37 -22.46 55.70
C THR A 142 -17.06 -22.25 54.36
N ILE A 143 -18.35 -22.60 54.22
CA ILE A 143 -19.14 -22.35 53.02
C ILE A 143 -19.27 -20.84 52.76
N VAL A 144 -19.54 -20.04 53.80
CA VAL A 144 -19.63 -18.57 53.68
C VAL A 144 -18.30 -17.95 53.26
N VAL A 145 -17.17 -18.41 53.82
CA VAL A 145 -15.84 -17.93 53.44
C VAL A 145 -15.51 -18.30 52.00
N ILE A 146 -15.77 -19.55 51.59
CA ILE A 146 -15.57 -19.99 50.20
C ILE A 146 -16.46 -19.18 49.25
N ALA A 147 -17.74 -19.01 49.58
CA ALA A 147 -18.68 -18.21 48.79
C ALA A 147 -18.22 -16.74 48.69
N GLY A 148 -17.74 -16.15 49.79
CA GLY A 148 -17.19 -14.79 49.82
C GLY A 148 -15.93 -14.65 48.96
N LEU A 149 -15.02 -15.63 49.01
CA LEU A 149 -13.82 -15.66 48.16
C LEU A 149 -14.18 -15.83 46.67
N VAL A 150 -15.11 -16.74 46.35
CA VAL A 150 -15.57 -16.96 44.97
C VAL A 150 -16.28 -15.71 44.44
N PHE A 151 -17.16 -15.09 45.23
CA PHE A 151 -17.84 -13.85 44.86
C PHE A 151 -16.86 -12.68 44.72
N GLY A 152 -15.91 -12.53 45.65
CA GLY A 152 -14.88 -11.50 45.60
C GLY A 152 -13.96 -11.66 44.38
N THR A 153 -13.46 -12.87 44.13
CA THR A 153 -12.60 -13.16 42.96
C THR A 153 -13.37 -13.01 41.65
N SER A 154 -14.61 -13.47 41.58
CA SER A 154 -15.47 -13.30 40.41
C SER A 154 -15.77 -11.83 40.14
N SER A 155 -16.18 -11.06 41.16
CA SER A 155 -16.47 -9.62 41.00
C SER A 155 -15.22 -8.82 40.59
N HIS A 156 -14.05 -9.10 41.19
CA HIS A 156 -12.79 -8.50 40.76
C HIS A 156 -12.39 -8.89 39.33
N TYR A 157 -12.62 -10.15 38.94
CA TYR A 157 -12.38 -10.63 37.58
C TYR A 157 -13.24 -9.87 36.57
N TRP A 158 -14.55 -9.78 36.80
CA TRP A 158 -15.48 -9.05 35.93
C TRP A 158 -15.15 -7.55 35.87
N ALA A 159 -14.78 -6.94 36.99
CA ALA A 159 -14.35 -5.54 37.03
C ALA A 159 -13.08 -5.31 36.19
N ARG A 160 -12.08 -6.18 36.32
CA ARG A 160 -10.85 -6.12 35.51
C ARG A 160 -11.13 -6.31 34.02
N GLN A 161 -11.99 -7.26 33.65
CA GLN A 161 -12.39 -7.45 32.26
C GLN A 161 -13.09 -6.22 31.69
N LYS A 162 -14.02 -5.62 32.45
CA LYS A 162 -14.71 -4.38 32.04
C LYS A 162 -13.71 -3.23 31.83
N GLN A 163 -12.74 -3.09 32.74
CA GLN A 163 -11.69 -2.07 32.62
C GLN A 163 -10.78 -2.32 31.41
N ALA A 164 -10.35 -3.57 31.18
CA ALA A 164 -9.55 -3.94 30.02
C ALA A 164 -10.29 -3.68 28.71
N ARG A 165 -11.59 -4.01 28.65
CA ARG A 165 -12.45 -3.73 27.49
C ARG A 165 -12.57 -2.23 27.21
N PHE A 166 -12.80 -1.42 28.26
CA PHE A 166 -12.87 0.04 28.13
C PHE A 166 -11.54 0.65 27.71
N ALA A 167 -10.42 0.16 28.27
CA ALA A 167 -9.09 0.58 27.88
C ALA A 167 -8.79 0.25 26.41
N SER A 168 -9.11 -0.98 25.96
CA SER A 168 -8.92 -1.38 24.57
C SER A 168 -9.81 -0.59 23.61
N TYR A 169 -11.05 -0.31 23.99
CA TYR A 169 -11.96 0.52 23.20
C TYR A 169 -11.40 1.94 23.02
N ASN A 170 -10.96 2.58 24.11
CA ASN A 170 -10.37 3.92 24.06
C ASN A 170 -9.06 3.97 23.28
N MET A 171 -8.24 2.91 23.37
CA MET A 171 -7.02 2.79 22.57
C MET A 171 -7.37 2.72 21.08
N GLN A 172 -8.38 1.92 20.71
CA GLN A 172 -8.81 1.82 19.32
C GLN A 172 -9.47 3.11 18.82
N LEU A 173 -10.23 3.82 19.67
CA LEU A 173 -10.77 5.14 19.32
C LEU A 173 -9.67 6.17 19.00
N LYS A 174 -8.53 6.12 19.70
CA LYS A 174 -7.39 7.01 19.41
C LYS A 174 -6.73 6.69 18.05
N ARG A 175 -6.78 5.42 17.65
CA ARG A 175 -6.24 4.94 16.36
C ARG A 175 -7.20 5.10 15.21
N LYS A 176 -8.50 5.23 15.50
CA LYS A 176 -9.53 5.37 14.48
C LYS A 176 -9.21 6.57 13.59
N ILE A 177 -9.23 6.36 12.28
CA ILE A 177 -9.09 7.44 11.32
C ILE A 177 -10.27 8.42 11.49
N ARG A 178 -9.95 9.71 11.54
CA ARG A 178 -10.84 10.82 11.86
C ARG A 178 -11.70 11.23 10.66
N ASP A 179 -12.45 10.27 10.13
CA ASP A 179 -13.34 10.37 8.96
C ASP A 179 -14.72 10.99 9.24
N ALA A 180 -14.92 11.57 10.42
CA ALA A 180 -16.19 12.14 10.89
C ALA A 180 -17.37 11.14 10.98
N ILE A 181 -17.14 9.84 10.81
CA ILE A 181 -18.13 8.78 11.03
C ILE A 181 -17.99 8.27 12.47
N SER A 182 -18.96 8.58 13.34
CA SER A 182 -18.90 8.29 14.78
C SER A 182 -19.33 6.88 15.17
N ASP A 183 -20.24 6.28 14.41
CA ASP A 183 -20.88 5.02 14.77
C ASP A 183 -20.05 3.83 14.27
N VAL A 184 -19.02 3.47 15.04
CA VAL A 184 -18.13 2.36 14.70
C VAL A 184 -18.14 1.30 15.79
N VAL A 185 -18.50 0.09 15.39
CA VAL A 185 -18.32 -1.12 16.19
C VAL A 185 -16.99 -1.73 15.81
N PHE A 186 -16.10 -1.92 16.79
CA PHE A 186 -14.82 -2.57 16.58
C PHE A 186 -14.93 -4.07 16.79
N ASP A 187 -14.24 -4.83 15.95
CA ASP A 187 -14.12 -6.27 16.13
C ASP A 187 -13.37 -6.57 17.43
N VAL A 188 -13.90 -7.52 18.21
CA VAL A 188 -13.30 -7.96 19.46
C VAL A 188 -12.55 -9.26 19.20
N ALA A 189 -11.23 -9.24 19.41
CA ALA A 189 -10.39 -10.42 19.34
C ALA A 189 -10.66 -11.40 20.49
N ASP A 190 -10.14 -12.62 20.38
CA ASP A 190 -10.24 -13.69 21.39
C ASP A 190 -9.71 -13.30 22.77
N ASP A 191 -8.71 -12.41 22.82
CA ASP A 191 -8.15 -11.86 24.05
C ASP A 191 -8.76 -10.52 24.48
N GLY A 192 -9.88 -10.13 23.88
CA GLY A 192 -10.64 -8.93 24.22
C GLY A 192 -10.08 -7.63 23.63
N GLN A 193 -8.98 -7.67 22.87
CA GLN A 193 -8.49 -6.47 22.17
C GLN A 193 -9.41 -6.11 21.00
N MET A 194 -9.72 -4.82 20.89
CA MET A 194 -10.54 -4.27 19.83
C MET A 194 -9.69 -3.80 18.65
N GLY A 195 -10.06 -4.19 17.42
CA GLY A 195 -9.41 -3.73 16.19
C GLY A 195 -7.93 -4.09 16.05
N ASN A 196 -7.45 -5.10 16.79
CA ASN A 196 -6.07 -5.57 16.73
C ASN A 196 -6.02 -7.09 16.91
N PRO A 197 -6.56 -7.90 15.97
CA PRO A 197 -6.59 -9.35 16.12
C PRO A 197 -5.19 -9.97 16.05
N LYS A 198 -4.97 -11.11 16.72
CA LYS A 198 -3.75 -11.93 16.53
C LYS A 198 -3.73 -12.66 15.19
N ARG A 199 -4.92 -12.92 14.64
CA ARG A 199 -5.15 -13.51 13.33
C ARG A 199 -6.52 -13.05 12.85
N TYR A 200 -6.63 -12.75 11.57
CA TYR A 200 -7.94 -12.57 10.95
C TYR A 200 -8.62 -13.95 10.82
N PRO A 201 -9.89 -14.10 11.23
CA PRO A 201 -10.63 -15.34 11.06
C PRO A 201 -10.66 -15.77 9.59
N ASP A 202 -10.61 -17.08 9.35
CA ASP A 202 -10.87 -17.60 8.00
C ASP A 202 -12.35 -17.39 7.67
N GLN A 203 -12.63 -16.72 6.56
CA GLN A 203 -13.99 -16.45 6.11
C GLN A 203 -14.59 -17.64 5.35
N HIS A 204 -13.78 -18.69 5.07
CA HIS A 204 -14.19 -19.88 4.33
C HIS A 204 -14.79 -19.53 2.94
N CYS A 205 -14.20 -18.53 2.31
CA CYS A 205 -14.59 -18.10 0.96
C CYS A 205 -13.89 -18.97 -0.09
N ALA A 206 -14.56 -19.28 -1.19
CA ALA A 206 -13.91 -19.76 -2.40
C ALA A 206 -13.26 -18.60 -3.17
N LEU A 207 -12.16 -18.89 -3.86
CA LEU A 207 -11.58 -17.98 -4.85
C LEU A 207 -12.54 -17.82 -6.05
N PRO A 208 -13.12 -16.64 -6.29
CA PRO A 208 -13.97 -16.41 -7.45
C PRO A 208 -13.17 -16.48 -8.75
N ASP A 209 -13.83 -16.94 -9.81
CA ASP A 209 -13.34 -16.75 -11.17
C ASP A 209 -13.66 -15.32 -11.63
N TYR A 210 -12.65 -14.44 -11.51
CA TYR A 210 -12.75 -13.06 -11.93
C TYR A 210 -12.66 -12.95 -13.45
N GLN A 211 -13.61 -12.26 -14.04
CA GLN A 211 -13.76 -12.13 -15.47
C GLN A 211 -14.07 -10.69 -15.88
N SER A 212 -13.79 -10.38 -17.14
CA SER A 212 -14.04 -9.12 -17.81
C SER A 212 -15.10 -9.39 -18.87
N LYS A 213 -16.34 -8.96 -18.61
CA LYS A 213 -17.51 -9.26 -19.44
C LYS A 213 -18.35 -8.02 -19.64
N ARG A 214 -18.70 -7.72 -20.89
CA ARG A 214 -19.68 -6.66 -21.22
C ARG A 214 -19.27 -5.28 -20.68
N GLY A 215 -17.96 -5.01 -20.60
CA GLY A 215 -17.41 -3.78 -20.02
C GLY A 215 -17.35 -3.75 -18.48
N TYR A 216 -17.69 -4.84 -17.79
CA TYR A 216 -17.66 -4.94 -16.32
C TYR A 216 -16.63 -5.97 -15.83
N LEU A 217 -16.05 -5.70 -14.67
CA LEU A 217 -15.42 -6.75 -13.88
C LEU A 217 -16.53 -7.58 -13.23
N VAL A 218 -16.44 -8.90 -13.32
CA VAL A 218 -17.44 -9.85 -12.83
C VAL A 218 -16.74 -10.91 -12.00
N ALA A 219 -17.16 -11.10 -10.76
CA ALA A 219 -16.74 -12.23 -9.94
C ALA A 219 -17.73 -13.38 -10.13
N VAL A 220 -17.26 -14.52 -10.64
CA VAL A 220 -18.08 -15.72 -10.83
C VAL A 220 -17.81 -16.69 -9.68
N GLY A 221 -18.85 -16.99 -8.90
CA GLY A 221 -18.73 -17.92 -7.77
C GLY A 221 -18.76 -19.40 -8.22
N PRO A 222 -18.45 -20.35 -7.31
CA PRO A 222 -18.38 -21.78 -7.64
C PRO A 222 -19.68 -22.37 -8.20
N GLY A 223 -20.83 -21.79 -7.85
CA GLY A 223 -22.15 -22.19 -8.37
C GLY A 223 -22.50 -21.55 -9.73
N GLY A 224 -21.60 -20.75 -10.31
CA GLY A 224 -21.83 -20.01 -11.56
C GLY A 224 -22.51 -18.66 -11.36
N GLU A 225 -22.73 -18.22 -10.11
CA GLU A 225 -23.32 -16.91 -9.83
C GLU A 225 -22.41 -15.76 -10.29
N GLU A 226 -22.93 -14.89 -11.16
CA GLU A 226 -22.20 -13.72 -11.66
C GLU A 226 -22.50 -12.47 -10.83
N THR A 227 -21.47 -11.90 -10.22
CA THR A 227 -21.58 -10.62 -9.50
C THR A 227 -20.77 -9.55 -10.24
N PRO A 228 -21.41 -8.63 -10.98
CA PRO A 228 -20.72 -7.48 -11.58
C PRO A 228 -20.22 -6.53 -10.48
N LEU A 229 -19.05 -5.93 -10.69
CA LEU A 229 -18.35 -5.07 -9.74
C LEU A 229 -17.94 -3.76 -10.41
N HIS A 230 -18.27 -2.64 -9.75
CA HIS A 230 -17.57 -1.38 -9.97
C HIS A 230 -16.55 -1.15 -8.85
N ILE A 231 -15.42 -0.54 -9.19
CA ILE A 231 -14.29 -0.34 -8.30
C ILE A 231 -14.21 1.12 -7.87
N LYS A 232 -14.38 1.36 -6.57
CA LYS A 232 -13.90 2.57 -5.90
C LYS A 232 -12.68 2.14 -5.09
N GLY A 233 -11.51 2.27 -5.70
CA GLY A 233 -10.26 1.78 -5.13
C GLY A 233 -9.31 2.89 -4.70
N VAL A 234 -8.29 2.51 -3.92
CA VAL A 234 -7.10 3.33 -3.65
C VAL A 234 -5.84 2.57 -4.01
N ASN A 235 -4.79 3.29 -4.37
CA ASN A 235 -3.43 2.76 -4.38
C ASN A 235 -2.82 2.90 -2.99
N TRP A 236 -2.20 1.83 -2.47
CA TRP A 236 -1.48 1.85 -1.19
C TRP A 236 -0.02 1.42 -1.42
N SER A 237 0.85 2.41 -1.62
CA SER A 237 2.24 2.22 -2.01
C SER A 237 3.17 1.95 -0.83
N GLY A 238 4.36 1.44 -1.15
CA GLY A 238 5.46 1.17 -0.24
C GLY A 238 6.12 -0.20 -0.47
N MET A 239 5.36 -1.21 -0.91
CA MET A 239 5.87 -2.59 -1.10
C MET A 239 6.76 -2.74 -2.34
N GLU A 240 6.70 -1.80 -3.27
CA GLU A 240 7.58 -1.66 -4.43
C GLU A 240 8.93 -1.00 -4.11
N THR A 241 9.12 -0.54 -2.88
CA THR A 241 10.33 0.13 -2.42
C THR A 241 11.20 -0.80 -1.55
N VAL A 242 12.36 -0.30 -1.13
CA VAL A 242 13.25 -0.98 -0.16
C VAL A 242 12.58 -1.28 1.18
N VAL A 243 11.51 -0.57 1.55
CA VAL A 243 10.78 -0.78 2.80
C VAL A 243 10.01 -2.11 2.77
N ALA A 244 9.54 -2.51 1.58
CA ALA A 244 8.88 -3.78 1.29
C ALA A 244 7.59 -4.04 2.10
N ILE A 245 6.92 -2.96 2.56
CA ILE A 245 5.60 -2.96 3.21
C ILE A 245 4.79 -1.75 2.72
N PRO A 246 3.46 -1.76 2.78
CA PRO A 246 2.69 -0.54 2.59
C PRO A 246 3.05 0.48 3.68
N LEU A 247 3.18 1.75 3.30
CA LEU A 247 3.53 2.79 4.25
C LEU A 247 2.38 3.05 5.25
N GLY A 248 2.72 3.67 6.38
CA GLY A 248 1.80 4.02 7.46
C GLY A 248 1.72 3.01 8.60
N MET A 249 2.22 1.78 8.45
CA MET A 249 2.00 0.70 9.43
C MET A 249 2.84 0.76 10.72
N TRP A 250 3.56 1.86 10.96
CA TRP A 250 4.46 2.09 12.09
C TRP A 250 3.80 2.68 13.34
N GLU A 251 2.46 2.55 13.47
CA GLU A 251 1.65 3.23 14.48
C GLU A 251 2.38 3.44 15.81
N ASN A 252 2.37 4.68 16.28
CA ASN A 252 3.02 5.12 17.51
C ASN A 252 2.24 6.33 18.07
N PRO A 253 2.65 6.89 19.23
CA PRO A 253 1.94 8.03 19.81
C PRO A 253 1.89 9.31 18.95
N GLN A 254 2.75 9.44 17.94
CA GLN A 254 2.86 10.62 17.08
C GLN A 254 2.12 10.46 15.74
N ASN A 255 2.28 9.32 15.06
CA ASN A 255 1.69 9.07 13.75
C ASN A 255 1.59 7.57 13.43
N GLY A 256 1.08 7.28 12.24
CA GLY A 256 0.93 5.92 11.73
C GLY A 256 -0.43 5.33 12.05
N THR A 257 -0.68 4.19 11.45
CA THR A 257 -1.96 3.48 11.49
C THR A 257 -1.72 1.96 11.45
N THR A 258 -2.81 1.21 11.34
CA THR A 258 -2.79 -0.26 11.33
C THR A 258 -3.50 -0.78 10.09
N LEU A 259 -3.18 -2.01 9.69
CA LEU A 259 -3.89 -2.70 8.62
C LEU A 259 -5.40 -2.77 8.89
N TYR A 260 -5.77 -3.05 10.14
CA TYR A 260 -7.17 -3.08 10.56
C TYR A 260 -7.85 -1.73 10.32
N GLU A 261 -7.24 -0.64 10.77
CA GLU A 261 -7.87 0.66 10.65
C GLU A 261 -7.91 1.17 9.21
N ILE A 262 -6.88 0.91 8.39
CA ILE A 262 -6.94 1.19 6.94
C ILE A 262 -8.12 0.43 6.31
N GLY A 263 -8.22 -0.88 6.55
CA GLY A 263 -9.29 -1.70 6.00
C GLY A 263 -10.68 -1.20 6.44
N ALA A 264 -10.82 -0.89 7.73
CA ALA A 264 -12.07 -0.37 8.28
C ALA A 264 -12.40 1.04 7.75
N PHE A 265 -11.43 1.94 7.62
CA PHE A 265 -11.61 3.29 7.07
C PHE A 265 -12.08 3.25 5.61
N LEU A 266 -11.37 2.49 4.77
CA LEU A 266 -11.73 2.30 3.37
C LEU A 266 -13.14 1.71 3.28
N ALA A 267 -13.45 0.73 4.13
CA ALA A 267 -14.76 0.14 4.17
C ALA A 267 -15.86 1.15 4.54
N ARG A 268 -15.73 1.87 5.65
CA ARG A 268 -16.73 2.86 6.08
C ARG A 268 -16.97 3.97 5.04
N ASN A 269 -15.97 4.27 4.22
CA ASN A 269 -16.04 5.24 3.13
C ASN A 269 -16.35 4.63 1.75
N LYS A 270 -16.92 3.41 1.74
CA LYS A 270 -17.38 2.67 0.54
C LYS A 270 -16.31 2.39 -0.52
N PHE A 271 -15.03 2.51 -0.19
CA PHE A 271 -13.99 1.90 -1.01
C PHE A 271 -14.12 0.39 -0.91
N ASN A 272 -13.89 -0.30 -2.03
CA ASN A 272 -14.06 -1.74 -2.14
C ASN A 272 -12.84 -2.47 -2.68
N ALA A 273 -11.77 -1.77 -3.05
CA ALA A 273 -10.54 -2.41 -3.50
C ALA A 273 -9.28 -1.60 -3.16
N VAL A 274 -8.14 -2.30 -3.12
CA VAL A 274 -6.81 -1.72 -2.95
C VAL A 274 -5.89 -2.25 -4.05
N ARG A 275 -5.25 -1.35 -4.81
CA ARG A 275 -4.13 -1.70 -5.69
C ARG A 275 -2.85 -1.61 -4.86
N ILE A 276 -2.08 -2.70 -4.82
CA ILE A 276 -0.83 -2.81 -4.04
C ILE A 276 0.34 -2.88 -5.02
N PRO A 277 1.07 -1.76 -5.21
CA PRO A 277 2.34 -1.73 -5.91
C PRO A 277 3.38 -2.64 -5.25
N ILE A 278 4.02 -3.52 -6.02
CA ILE A 278 5.15 -4.35 -5.59
C ILE A 278 6.27 -4.31 -6.62
N SER A 279 7.49 -4.73 -6.24
CA SER A 279 8.62 -4.83 -7.16
C SER A 279 8.97 -6.28 -7.47
N ILE A 280 9.47 -6.52 -8.68
CA ILE A 280 9.99 -7.83 -9.10
C ILE A 280 11.13 -8.29 -8.20
N GLU A 281 12.04 -7.37 -7.87
CA GLU A 281 13.13 -7.61 -6.91
C GLU A 281 12.63 -8.11 -5.55
N ASN A 282 11.61 -7.50 -4.95
CA ASN A 282 11.08 -7.93 -3.65
C ASN A 282 10.41 -9.31 -3.71
N ILE A 283 9.71 -9.61 -4.82
CA ILE A 283 9.12 -10.94 -5.04
C ILE A 283 10.22 -12.00 -5.06
N LEU A 284 11.26 -11.79 -5.87
CA LEU A 284 12.34 -12.77 -6.08
C LEU A 284 13.24 -12.94 -4.87
N ARG A 285 13.64 -11.82 -4.23
CA ARG A 285 14.47 -11.88 -3.02
C ARG A 285 13.72 -12.51 -1.86
N ASN A 286 12.42 -12.23 -1.76
CA ASN A 286 11.53 -12.70 -0.70
C ASN A 286 12.16 -12.54 0.69
N THR A 287 12.86 -11.43 0.93
CA THR A 287 13.49 -11.15 2.23
C THR A 287 12.45 -10.61 3.21
N PRO A 288 12.67 -10.75 4.53
CA PRO A 288 11.87 -10.04 5.52
C PRO A 288 11.84 -8.52 5.25
N PRO A 289 10.71 -7.84 5.53
CA PRO A 289 10.66 -6.39 5.54
C PRO A 289 11.70 -5.76 6.47
N VAL A 290 11.97 -4.47 6.25
CA VAL A 290 12.87 -3.70 7.12
C VAL A 290 12.38 -3.76 8.58
N LYS A 291 13.30 -4.14 9.48
CA LYS A 291 12.99 -4.29 10.92
C LYS A 291 12.58 -2.94 11.52
N GLY A 292 11.59 -2.96 12.40
CA GLY A 292 11.16 -1.79 13.16
C GLY A 292 10.19 -0.85 12.42
N ILE A 293 9.87 -1.10 11.15
CA ILE A 293 8.90 -0.27 10.42
C ILE A 293 7.45 -0.66 10.73
N ILE A 294 7.13 -1.95 10.93
CA ILE A 294 5.77 -2.34 11.37
C ILE A 294 5.72 -2.36 12.89
N ASN A 295 4.74 -1.68 13.48
CA ASN A 295 4.43 -1.90 14.89
C ASN A 295 3.64 -3.21 15.06
N LEU A 296 4.34 -4.29 15.41
CA LEU A 296 3.74 -5.62 15.61
C LEU A 296 2.86 -5.72 16.86
N SER A 297 2.97 -4.78 17.81
CA SER A 297 2.06 -4.77 18.97
C SER A 297 0.64 -4.34 18.58
N THR A 298 0.52 -3.60 17.47
CA THR A 298 -0.75 -3.02 16.97
C THR A 298 -1.14 -3.55 15.59
N ASN A 299 -0.27 -4.34 14.98
CA ASN A 299 -0.50 -5.12 13.78
C ASN A 299 -0.18 -6.60 14.05
N ARG A 300 -0.79 -7.20 15.09
CA ARG A 300 -0.42 -8.54 15.59
C ARG A 300 -0.64 -9.67 14.58
N ALA A 301 -1.60 -9.51 13.67
CA ALA A 301 -1.91 -10.48 12.62
C ALA A 301 -0.97 -10.40 11.39
N VAL A 302 -0.11 -9.39 11.30
CA VAL A 302 0.78 -9.21 10.15
C VAL A 302 2.02 -10.09 10.32
N SER A 303 2.29 -10.92 9.31
CA SER A 303 3.53 -11.71 9.25
C SER A 303 4.65 -10.84 8.72
N ILE A 304 5.84 -10.96 9.29
CA ILE A 304 7.08 -10.33 8.78
C ILE A 304 8.18 -11.35 8.51
N ARG A 305 7.80 -12.62 8.29
CA ARG A 305 8.79 -13.70 8.06
C ARG A 305 9.56 -13.52 6.76
N ASN A 306 8.88 -13.02 5.73
CA ASN A 306 9.40 -12.72 4.40
C ASN A 306 8.38 -11.86 3.63
N PHE A 307 8.77 -11.31 2.49
CA PHE A 307 7.93 -10.47 1.65
C PHE A 307 6.59 -11.11 1.30
N ILE A 308 6.59 -12.36 0.80
CA ILE A 308 5.37 -13.05 0.37
C ILE A 308 4.40 -13.26 1.55
N SER A 309 4.88 -13.73 2.71
CA SER A 309 4.02 -13.91 3.89
C SER A 309 3.48 -12.58 4.43
N THR A 310 4.25 -11.50 4.28
CA THR A 310 3.82 -10.15 4.65
C THR A 310 2.66 -9.72 3.76
N LEU A 311 2.83 -9.80 2.44
CA LEU A 311 1.78 -9.52 1.47
C LEU A 311 0.53 -10.38 1.70
N GLN A 312 0.69 -11.68 1.91
CA GLN A 312 -0.40 -12.60 2.23
C GLN A 312 -1.20 -12.16 3.47
N SER A 313 -0.52 -11.74 4.54
CA SER A 313 -1.20 -11.27 5.75
C SER A 313 -1.95 -9.96 5.56
N ILE A 314 -1.42 -9.06 4.70
CA ILE A 314 -2.09 -7.81 4.30
C ILE A 314 -3.34 -8.12 3.49
N ILE A 315 -3.25 -8.99 2.48
CA ILE A 315 -4.37 -9.42 1.64
C ILE A 315 -5.51 -9.99 2.50
N VAL A 316 -5.19 -10.87 3.45
CA VAL A 316 -6.18 -11.46 4.36
C VAL A 316 -6.84 -10.39 5.23
N GLY A 317 -6.07 -9.43 5.76
CA GLY A 317 -6.63 -8.34 6.55
C GLY A 317 -7.55 -7.42 5.75
N LEU A 318 -7.22 -7.15 4.48
CA LEU A 318 -8.10 -6.40 3.56
C LEU A 318 -9.38 -7.20 3.23
N GLY A 319 -9.25 -8.52 3.03
CA GLY A 319 -10.37 -9.43 2.78
C GLY A 319 -11.35 -9.51 3.95
N HIS A 320 -10.85 -9.44 5.20
CA HIS A 320 -11.69 -9.33 6.40
C HIS A 320 -12.65 -8.13 6.36
N HIS A 321 -12.24 -7.02 5.73
CA HIS A 321 -13.08 -5.84 5.51
C HIS A 321 -13.83 -5.85 4.16
N GLY A 322 -13.83 -6.98 3.45
CA GLY A 322 -14.47 -7.19 2.16
C GLY A 322 -13.89 -6.32 1.04
N LEU A 323 -12.58 -6.01 1.12
CA LEU A 323 -11.84 -5.26 0.13
C LEU A 323 -11.13 -6.21 -0.85
N GLY A 324 -11.35 -6.00 -2.14
CA GLY A 324 -10.58 -6.64 -3.20
C GLY A 324 -9.14 -6.14 -3.26
N VAL A 325 -8.25 -6.94 -3.84
CA VAL A 325 -6.84 -6.61 -4.03
C VAL A 325 -6.45 -6.82 -5.48
N LEU A 326 -5.82 -5.79 -6.06
CA LEU A 326 -5.10 -5.88 -7.32
C LEU A 326 -3.60 -5.77 -7.02
N ILE A 327 -2.81 -6.74 -7.43
CA ILE A 327 -1.36 -6.68 -7.27
C ILE A 327 -0.77 -5.99 -8.50
N SER A 328 -0.07 -4.88 -8.32
CA SER A 328 0.57 -4.15 -9.42
C SER A 328 2.06 -4.47 -9.46
N LEU A 329 2.52 -5.03 -10.58
CA LEU A 329 3.94 -5.24 -10.85
C LEU A 329 4.56 -3.89 -11.23
N HIS A 330 4.89 -3.12 -10.20
CA HIS A 330 5.07 -1.69 -10.30
C HIS A 330 6.49 -1.30 -10.74
N ARG A 331 7.50 -1.91 -10.13
CA ARG A 331 8.92 -1.66 -10.44
C ARG A 331 9.68 -2.95 -10.72
N LEU A 332 10.72 -2.88 -11.54
CA LEU A 332 11.67 -3.98 -11.66
C LEU A 332 12.56 -4.08 -10.42
N THR A 333 13.05 -2.93 -9.92
CA THR A 333 13.93 -2.84 -8.75
C THR A 333 13.35 -1.94 -7.67
N ASN A 334 13.87 -2.03 -6.46
CA ASN A 334 13.40 -1.28 -5.29
C ASN A 334 13.78 0.20 -5.29
N THR A 335 14.72 0.61 -6.14
CA THR A 335 15.38 1.92 -6.08
C THR A 335 15.19 2.76 -7.34
N GLN A 336 14.86 2.14 -8.47
CA GLN A 336 14.75 2.83 -9.76
C GLN A 336 13.39 2.55 -10.39
N ASP A 337 12.80 3.60 -10.95
CA ASP A 337 11.67 3.46 -11.85
C ASP A 337 12.15 3.02 -13.24
N THR A 338 11.35 2.17 -13.89
CA THR A 338 11.73 1.45 -15.09
C THR A 338 10.55 1.45 -16.06
N GLY A 339 10.75 2.03 -17.25
CA GLY A 339 9.68 2.22 -18.23
C GLY A 339 9.37 1.02 -19.13
N ASN A 340 10.08 -0.09 -19.00
CA ASN A 340 9.78 -1.34 -19.72
C ASN A 340 9.51 -2.46 -18.71
N TRP A 341 8.86 -3.54 -19.13
CA TRP A 341 8.52 -4.69 -18.28
C TRP A 341 9.71 -5.60 -17.98
N TYR A 342 10.86 -5.39 -18.60
CA TYR A 342 12.12 -6.06 -18.27
C TYR A 342 13.30 -5.11 -18.56
N ASP A 343 14.42 -5.37 -17.89
CA ASP A 343 15.69 -4.71 -18.15
C ASP A 343 16.83 -5.63 -17.69
N ALA A 344 17.49 -6.26 -18.66
CA ALA A 344 18.59 -7.19 -18.39
C ALA A 344 19.81 -6.50 -17.76
N THR A 345 19.98 -5.18 -17.97
CA THR A 345 21.09 -4.42 -17.36
C THR A 345 20.91 -4.24 -15.85
N LEU A 346 19.65 -4.31 -15.38
CA LEU A 346 19.28 -4.31 -13.96
C LEU A 346 19.19 -5.73 -13.39
N GLY A 347 19.56 -6.76 -14.17
CA GLY A 347 19.46 -8.17 -13.76
C GLY A 347 18.05 -8.75 -13.86
N ILE A 348 17.10 -8.05 -14.46
CA ILE A 348 15.72 -8.51 -14.63
C ILE A 348 15.45 -8.77 -16.12
N SER A 349 15.84 -9.96 -16.61
CA SER A 349 15.46 -10.42 -17.95
C SER A 349 13.95 -10.72 -18.04
N GLN A 350 13.45 -11.01 -19.25
CA GLN A 350 12.07 -11.44 -19.43
C GLN A 350 11.78 -12.71 -18.61
N GLU A 351 12.70 -13.67 -18.62
CA GLU A 351 12.58 -14.93 -17.87
C GLU A 351 12.52 -14.66 -16.36
N VAL A 352 13.40 -13.79 -15.85
CA VAL A 352 13.43 -13.41 -14.43
C VAL A 352 12.12 -12.72 -14.01
N TYR A 353 11.55 -11.86 -14.87
CA TYR A 353 10.25 -11.26 -14.64
C TYR A 353 9.14 -12.33 -14.55
N LEU A 354 9.14 -13.26 -15.50
CA LEU A 354 8.17 -14.35 -15.55
C LEU A 354 8.30 -15.32 -14.35
N ASP A 355 9.50 -15.54 -13.83
CA ASP A 355 9.72 -16.31 -12.60
C ASP A 355 9.07 -15.63 -11.39
N ALA A 356 9.17 -14.30 -11.28
CA ALA A 356 8.50 -13.53 -10.25
C ALA A 356 6.97 -13.64 -10.37
N VAL A 357 6.44 -13.54 -11.60
CA VAL A 357 5.01 -13.71 -11.91
C VAL A 357 4.53 -15.10 -11.49
N ASN A 358 5.30 -16.15 -11.79
CA ASN A 358 4.98 -17.51 -11.40
C ASN A 358 4.97 -17.67 -9.86
N LEU A 359 5.97 -17.12 -9.18
CA LEU A 359 6.10 -17.19 -7.72
C LEU A 359 4.94 -16.48 -7.02
N ILE A 360 4.60 -15.26 -7.42
CA ILE A 360 3.52 -14.49 -6.79
C ILE A 360 2.14 -15.12 -7.06
N SER A 361 1.88 -15.54 -8.30
CA SER A 361 0.60 -16.14 -8.69
C SER A 361 0.38 -17.47 -7.96
N SER A 362 1.39 -18.35 -7.94
CA SER A 362 1.30 -19.65 -7.24
C SER A 362 1.16 -19.48 -5.73
N SER A 363 1.74 -18.42 -5.16
CA SER A 363 1.67 -18.14 -3.72
C SER A 363 0.31 -17.61 -3.28
N LEU A 364 -0.47 -17.03 -4.20
CA LEU A 364 -1.73 -16.35 -3.91
C LEU A 364 -2.96 -17.03 -4.54
N CYS A 365 -2.80 -18.05 -5.39
CA CYS A 365 -3.92 -18.78 -5.98
C CYS A 365 -4.55 -19.80 -5.01
N LYS A 366 -5.20 -19.31 -3.95
CA LYS A 366 -5.86 -20.13 -2.92
C LYS A 366 -7.10 -19.42 -2.41
N ASP A 367 -8.10 -20.18 -1.98
CA ASP A 367 -9.33 -19.70 -1.33
C ASP A 367 -9.08 -18.69 -0.19
N ARG A 368 -8.00 -18.88 0.57
CA ARG A 368 -7.60 -17.94 1.63
C ARG A 368 -7.35 -16.51 1.12
N PHE A 369 -7.00 -16.35 -0.15
CA PHE A 369 -6.74 -15.08 -0.83
C PHE A 369 -7.82 -14.78 -1.87
N TRP A 370 -9.05 -15.22 -1.61
CA TRP A 370 -10.22 -15.07 -2.49
C TRP A 370 -10.41 -13.65 -3.03
N ASN A 371 -10.00 -12.64 -2.27
CA ASN A 371 -10.16 -11.23 -2.61
C ASN A 371 -9.10 -10.70 -3.59
N VAL A 372 -8.10 -11.50 -4.00
CA VAL A 372 -7.15 -11.10 -5.05
C VAL A 372 -7.77 -11.32 -6.42
N MET A 373 -7.98 -10.24 -7.17
CA MET A 373 -8.63 -10.30 -8.49
C MET A 373 -7.67 -10.68 -9.62
N GLY A 374 -6.38 -10.41 -9.44
CA GLY A 374 -5.36 -10.69 -10.44
C GLY A 374 -4.14 -9.79 -10.36
N LEU A 375 -3.44 -9.70 -11.48
CA LEU A 375 -2.25 -8.89 -11.64
C LEU A 375 -2.49 -7.74 -12.61
N ASP A 376 -2.02 -6.57 -12.23
CA ASP A 376 -1.64 -5.51 -13.15
C ASP A 376 -0.22 -5.81 -13.64
N LEU A 377 -0.14 -6.11 -14.94
CA LEU A 377 0.95 -6.89 -15.53
C LEU A 377 2.26 -6.10 -15.61
N LYS A 378 2.20 -4.77 -15.68
CA LYS A 378 3.33 -3.85 -15.54
C LYS A 378 2.79 -2.43 -15.44
N ASN A 379 3.18 -1.73 -14.38
CA ASN A 379 2.90 -0.30 -14.23
C ASN A 379 3.61 0.54 -15.30
N GLU A 380 2.88 1.42 -15.97
CA GLU A 380 3.42 2.52 -16.78
C GLU A 380 4.56 2.13 -17.75
N PRO A 381 4.33 1.21 -18.71
CA PRO A 381 5.34 0.75 -19.67
C PRO A 381 5.66 1.81 -20.75
N HIS A 382 6.00 3.03 -20.35
CA HIS A 382 6.21 4.20 -21.21
C HIS A 382 7.43 4.13 -22.14
N LYS A 383 8.37 3.20 -21.88
CA LYS A 383 9.51 2.89 -22.78
C LYS A 383 9.29 1.63 -23.61
N ALA A 384 8.17 0.93 -23.43
CA ALA A 384 7.82 -0.23 -24.25
C ALA A 384 7.17 0.22 -25.57
N SER A 385 7.28 -0.61 -26.60
CA SER A 385 6.54 -0.44 -27.85
C SER A 385 5.22 -1.23 -27.82
N TRP A 386 4.40 -1.09 -28.86
CA TRP A 386 3.10 -1.74 -28.95
C TRP A 386 2.84 -2.24 -30.35
N GLY A 387 2.69 -3.56 -30.50
CA GLY A 387 2.33 -4.23 -31.75
C GLY A 387 3.42 -4.18 -32.83
N THR A 388 4.68 -4.04 -32.42
CA THR A 388 5.86 -4.01 -33.31
C THR A 388 6.44 -5.39 -33.56
N GLY A 389 6.16 -6.37 -32.70
CA GLY A 389 6.79 -7.69 -32.73
C GLY A 389 8.22 -7.73 -32.17
N SER A 390 8.75 -6.60 -31.69
CA SER A 390 10.09 -6.51 -31.10
C SER A 390 10.11 -7.02 -29.65
N SER A 391 11.31 -7.17 -29.07
CA SER A 391 11.44 -7.71 -27.71
C SER A 391 10.80 -6.82 -26.64
N ASP A 392 10.75 -5.52 -26.88
CA ASP A 392 10.13 -4.49 -26.05
C ASP A 392 8.64 -4.26 -26.36
N ASP A 393 8.03 -5.07 -27.24
CA ASP A 393 6.59 -5.00 -27.52
C ASP A 393 5.78 -5.45 -26.31
N PHE A 394 5.02 -4.53 -25.72
CA PHE A 394 4.24 -4.81 -24.53
C PHE A 394 3.02 -5.71 -24.81
N VAL A 395 2.53 -5.79 -26.06
CA VAL A 395 1.47 -6.76 -26.40
C VAL A 395 1.99 -8.19 -26.17
N ILE A 396 3.17 -8.49 -26.71
CA ILE A 396 3.84 -9.79 -26.52
C ILE A 396 4.22 -10.01 -25.05
N GLY A 397 4.70 -8.96 -24.38
CA GLY A 397 4.99 -9.00 -22.95
C GLY A 397 3.76 -9.38 -22.12
N ALA A 398 2.64 -8.69 -22.33
CA ALA A 398 1.38 -8.95 -21.65
C ALA A 398 0.87 -10.38 -21.87
N GLU A 399 0.96 -10.89 -23.11
CA GLU A 399 0.59 -12.28 -23.41
C GLU A 399 1.46 -13.30 -22.67
N LYS A 400 2.79 -13.10 -22.64
CA LYS A 400 3.72 -13.97 -21.90
C LYS A 400 3.44 -13.95 -20.40
N ILE A 401 3.29 -12.76 -19.83
CA ILE A 401 3.02 -12.58 -18.39
C ILE A 401 1.67 -13.23 -18.04
N ALA A 402 0.62 -12.98 -18.82
CA ALA A 402 -0.71 -13.55 -18.60
C ALA A 402 -0.70 -15.08 -18.74
N ALA A 403 0.06 -15.65 -19.69
CA ALA A 403 0.18 -17.10 -19.83
C ALA A 403 0.79 -17.75 -18.59
N VAL A 404 1.85 -17.15 -18.01
CA VAL A 404 2.47 -17.65 -16.78
C VAL A 404 1.54 -17.47 -15.58
N MET A 405 0.90 -16.30 -15.45
CA MET A 405 -0.08 -16.02 -14.41
C MET A 405 -1.23 -17.02 -14.45
N HIS A 406 -1.87 -17.23 -15.61
CA HIS A 406 -3.01 -18.13 -15.74
C HIS A 406 -2.66 -19.61 -15.59
N ARG A 407 -1.43 -20.02 -15.90
CA ARG A 407 -0.97 -21.39 -15.59
C ARG A 407 -0.93 -21.63 -14.08
N ALA A 408 -0.57 -20.62 -13.30
CA ALA A 408 -0.55 -20.69 -11.84
C ALA A 408 -1.93 -20.39 -11.21
N CYS A 409 -2.70 -19.49 -11.82
CA CYS A 409 -4.02 -19.07 -11.34
C CYS A 409 -4.99 -18.72 -12.48
N PRO A 410 -5.72 -19.71 -13.03
CA PRO A 410 -6.74 -19.47 -14.05
C PRO A 410 -7.86 -18.49 -13.63
N PRO A 411 -8.31 -18.43 -12.35
CA PRO A 411 -9.37 -17.52 -11.92
C PRO A 411 -9.05 -16.02 -12.01
N TRP A 412 -7.80 -15.62 -12.19
CA TRP A 412 -7.43 -14.20 -12.18
C TRP A 412 -7.67 -13.49 -13.51
N VAL A 413 -7.84 -12.16 -13.45
CA VAL A 413 -7.74 -11.27 -14.62
C VAL A 413 -6.33 -10.69 -14.76
N GLY A 414 -5.92 -10.38 -15.98
CA GLY A 414 -4.73 -9.59 -16.28
C GLY A 414 -5.11 -8.17 -16.66
N ILE A 415 -4.57 -7.19 -15.95
CA ILE A 415 -4.77 -5.77 -16.26
C ILE A 415 -3.63 -5.27 -17.13
N VAL A 416 -3.98 -4.74 -18.30
CA VAL A 416 -3.05 -4.21 -19.30
C VAL A 416 -3.16 -2.69 -19.35
N GLU A 417 -2.10 -2.03 -18.91
CA GLU A 417 -1.92 -0.58 -19.08
C GLU A 417 -1.48 -0.23 -20.51
N GLY A 418 -1.42 1.07 -20.82
CA GLY A 418 -0.94 1.61 -22.08
C GLY A 418 0.55 1.97 -22.10
N VAL A 419 1.09 2.18 -23.30
CA VAL A 419 2.42 2.80 -23.48
C VAL A 419 2.28 4.33 -23.44
N ALA A 420 3.26 5.09 -23.94
CA ALA A 420 3.13 6.54 -24.07
C ALA A 420 3.70 7.07 -25.38
N GLY A 421 3.07 8.11 -25.93
CA GLY A 421 3.53 8.79 -27.14
C GLY A 421 3.03 10.24 -27.23
N VAL A 422 3.46 10.93 -28.29
CA VAL A 422 2.98 12.28 -28.64
C VAL A 422 1.79 12.15 -29.60
N HIS A 423 0.73 12.88 -29.31
CA HIS A 423 -0.52 12.86 -30.07
C HIS A 423 -0.97 14.28 -30.43
N ASN A 424 -1.64 14.42 -31.57
CA ASN A 424 -2.29 15.65 -31.97
C ASN A 424 -3.80 15.43 -31.95
N LEU A 425 -4.53 16.30 -31.28
CA LEU A 425 -5.97 16.20 -31.11
C LEU A 425 -6.62 17.53 -31.42
N ALA A 426 -7.70 17.49 -32.22
CA ALA A 426 -8.55 18.65 -32.40
C ALA A 426 -9.42 18.85 -31.15
N THR A 427 -9.26 19.99 -30.50
CA THR A 427 -10.20 20.51 -29.49
C THR A 427 -11.16 21.49 -30.13
N ARG A 428 -12.11 22.04 -29.36
CA ARG A 428 -13.10 22.99 -29.86
C ARG A 428 -12.46 24.22 -30.51
N ASP A 429 -11.37 24.71 -29.93
CA ASP A 429 -10.80 26.01 -30.28
C ASP A 429 -9.42 25.91 -30.94
N THR A 430 -8.73 24.77 -30.82
CA THR A 430 -7.38 24.56 -31.37
C THR A 430 -7.05 23.10 -31.64
N ASN A 431 -6.03 22.84 -32.46
CA ASN A 431 -5.32 21.57 -32.44
C ASN A 431 -4.29 21.60 -31.31
N VAL A 432 -4.40 20.69 -30.36
CA VAL A 432 -3.45 20.53 -29.26
C VAL A 432 -2.56 19.34 -29.51
N GLN A 433 -1.26 19.54 -29.40
CA GLN A 433 -0.32 18.44 -29.24
C GLN A 433 -0.22 18.12 -27.75
N TYR A 434 -0.30 16.85 -27.39
CA TYR A 434 -0.16 16.41 -26.01
C TYR A 434 0.64 15.11 -25.93
N TYR A 435 1.13 14.80 -24.73
CA TYR A 435 1.82 13.56 -24.45
C TYR A 435 0.91 12.67 -23.59
N ASP A 436 0.81 11.38 -23.95
CA ASP A 436 0.06 10.42 -23.14
C ASP A 436 0.58 10.39 -21.70
N TRP A 437 -0.32 10.22 -20.75
CA TRP A 437 0.08 9.72 -19.45
C TRP A 437 0.79 8.38 -19.62
N TRP A 438 1.88 8.17 -18.89
CA TRP A 438 2.50 6.85 -18.82
C TRP A 438 1.45 5.85 -18.32
N GLY A 439 1.35 4.68 -18.93
CA GLY A 439 0.25 3.74 -18.63
C GLY A 439 -1.07 4.08 -19.32
N GLY A 440 -1.19 5.22 -20.02
CA GLY A 440 -2.45 5.71 -20.60
C GLY A 440 -2.61 5.48 -22.10
N GLY A 441 -1.52 5.34 -22.86
CA GLY A 441 -1.56 5.27 -24.33
C GLY A 441 -2.03 3.91 -24.85
N LEU A 442 -3.35 3.76 -25.05
CA LEU A 442 -3.99 2.55 -25.58
C LEU A 442 -4.55 2.74 -27.00
N GLN A 443 -4.20 3.80 -27.71
CA GLN A 443 -4.70 4.09 -29.06
C GLN A 443 -4.43 2.95 -30.04
N LYS A 444 -3.27 2.29 -29.92
CA LYS A 444 -2.84 1.17 -30.77
C LYS A 444 -3.61 -0.14 -30.47
N ALA A 445 -4.34 -0.23 -29.37
CA ALA A 445 -5.22 -1.36 -29.07
C ALA A 445 -6.47 -1.43 -30.00
N LYS A 446 -6.72 -0.38 -30.78
CA LYS A 446 -7.72 -0.39 -31.88
C LYS A 446 -7.40 -1.47 -32.91
N THR A 447 -6.12 -1.74 -33.16
CA THR A 447 -5.66 -2.64 -34.23
C THR A 447 -4.99 -3.89 -33.68
N ILE A 448 -4.18 -3.78 -32.63
CA ILE A 448 -3.40 -4.90 -32.08
C ILE A 448 -3.67 -5.02 -30.59
N ARG A 449 -4.29 -6.14 -30.18
CA ARG A 449 -4.65 -6.45 -28.79
C ARG A 449 -3.90 -7.68 -28.30
N PRO A 450 -3.54 -7.74 -27.01
CA PRO A 450 -3.04 -8.96 -26.42
C PRO A 450 -4.15 -10.02 -26.35
N HIS A 451 -3.79 -11.27 -26.62
CA HIS A 451 -4.69 -12.41 -26.52
C HIS A 451 -4.32 -13.33 -25.35
N PHE A 452 -5.13 -13.32 -24.30
CA PHE A 452 -4.98 -14.25 -23.19
C PHE A 452 -5.70 -15.55 -23.57
N GLY A 453 -5.01 -16.69 -23.58
CA GLY A 453 -5.58 -17.98 -24.02
C GLY A 453 -6.82 -18.47 -23.24
N ILE A 454 -7.24 -17.75 -22.20
CA ILE A 454 -8.48 -17.96 -21.45
C ILE A 454 -9.42 -16.78 -21.74
N PRO A 455 -10.69 -17.03 -22.14
CA PRO A 455 -11.63 -15.97 -22.46
C PRO A 455 -11.95 -15.09 -21.26
N ASN A 456 -12.34 -13.83 -21.52
CA ASN A 456 -12.79 -12.87 -20.51
C ASN A 456 -11.74 -12.53 -19.44
N LYS A 457 -10.43 -12.66 -19.72
CA LYS A 457 -9.37 -12.37 -18.73
C LYS A 457 -8.66 -11.04 -18.91
N LEU A 458 -8.88 -10.35 -20.02
CA LEU A 458 -8.28 -9.05 -20.31
C LEU A 458 -9.09 -7.92 -19.67
N VAL A 459 -8.44 -7.08 -18.87
CA VAL A 459 -8.99 -5.81 -18.39
C VAL A 459 -8.03 -4.70 -18.81
N TRP A 460 -8.55 -3.58 -19.27
CA TRP A 460 -7.74 -2.40 -19.59
C TRP A 460 -7.53 -1.55 -18.34
N GLY A 461 -6.29 -1.16 -18.07
CA GLY A 461 -5.86 -0.48 -16.84
C GLY A 461 -5.33 0.94 -17.00
N PRO A 462 -5.85 1.82 -17.90
CA PRO A 462 -5.14 3.04 -18.24
C PRO A 462 -4.98 4.02 -17.07
N HIS A 463 -3.90 4.79 -17.08
CA HIS A 463 -3.67 5.89 -16.14
C HIS A 463 -4.14 7.22 -16.73
N TYR A 464 -4.64 8.11 -15.87
CA TYR A 464 -5.01 9.47 -16.26
C TYR A 464 -4.84 10.45 -15.11
N TYR A 465 -4.04 11.49 -15.34
CA TYR A 465 -3.63 12.43 -14.29
C TYR A 465 -4.05 13.87 -14.58
N THR A 466 -3.68 14.74 -13.65
CA THR A 466 -3.95 16.17 -13.68
C THR A 466 -2.68 16.95 -13.94
N THR A 467 -2.81 18.27 -14.13
CA THR A 467 -1.67 19.19 -14.20
C THR A 467 -0.73 19.10 -12.99
N ALA A 468 -1.17 18.53 -11.86
CA ALA A 468 -0.31 18.34 -10.69
C ALA A 468 0.90 17.41 -10.95
N VAL A 469 0.71 16.42 -11.84
CA VAL A 469 1.79 15.53 -12.29
C VAL A 469 2.60 16.20 -13.40
N ALA A 470 1.90 16.62 -14.45
CA ALA A 470 2.51 17.34 -15.57
C ALA A 470 1.47 18.26 -16.24
N PRO A 471 1.77 19.56 -16.38
CA PRO A 471 0.99 20.47 -17.20
C PRO A 471 0.93 20.02 -18.65
N GLN A 472 -0.28 19.87 -19.17
CA GLN A 472 -0.55 19.49 -20.56
C GLN A 472 -1.33 20.60 -21.27
N PRO A 473 -1.12 20.82 -22.59
CA PRO A 473 -1.76 21.94 -23.28
C PRO A 473 -3.28 21.95 -23.24
N TYR A 474 -3.93 20.80 -23.15
CA TYR A 474 -5.39 20.70 -23.09
C TYR A 474 -6.01 21.13 -21.76
N PHE A 475 -5.22 21.42 -20.73
CA PHE A 475 -5.70 21.97 -19.45
C PHE A 475 -5.80 23.50 -19.44
N TYR A 476 -5.20 24.18 -20.43
CA TYR A 476 -5.04 25.63 -20.45
C TYR A 476 -5.48 26.23 -21.79
N GLY A 477 -5.58 27.56 -21.82
CA GLY A 477 -5.85 28.32 -23.04
C GLY A 477 -4.78 28.15 -24.12
N PRO A 478 -5.06 28.61 -25.35
CA PRO A 478 -4.26 28.33 -26.55
C PRO A 478 -2.81 28.84 -26.47
N ARG A 479 -2.55 29.87 -25.66
CA ARG A 479 -1.20 30.44 -25.47
C ARG A 479 -0.28 29.57 -24.61
N TYR A 480 -0.80 28.52 -23.96
CA TYR A 480 0.04 27.65 -23.15
C TYR A 480 1.10 26.93 -23.96
N ALA A 481 0.72 26.33 -25.10
CA ALA A 481 1.66 25.55 -25.92
C ALA A 481 2.77 26.41 -26.55
N SER A 482 2.45 27.65 -26.94
CA SER A 482 3.38 28.56 -27.62
C SER A 482 4.18 29.45 -26.67
N GLU A 483 3.60 29.86 -25.54
CA GLU A 483 4.17 30.89 -24.66
C GLU A 483 4.30 30.44 -23.20
N GLY A 484 3.82 29.25 -22.83
CA GLY A 484 3.79 28.78 -21.44
C GLY A 484 2.79 29.54 -20.55
N ILE A 485 1.89 30.34 -21.15
CA ILE A 485 0.91 31.13 -20.41
C ILE A 485 -0.27 30.24 -20.02
N CYS A 486 -0.38 29.98 -18.72
CA CYS A 486 -1.49 29.23 -18.16
C CYS A 486 -2.73 30.08 -17.94
N GLU A 487 -3.55 30.18 -18.96
CA GLU A 487 -4.92 30.65 -18.83
C GLU A 487 -5.80 29.47 -18.41
N GLU A 488 -6.38 29.50 -17.20
CA GLU A 488 -7.28 28.44 -16.75
C GLU A 488 -8.58 28.44 -17.56
N LEU A 489 -8.98 27.25 -18.00
CA LEU A 489 -10.18 27.06 -18.80
C LEU A 489 -11.45 27.13 -17.95
N ASP A 490 -12.56 27.56 -18.55
CA ASP A 490 -13.89 27.45 -17.97
C ASP A 490 -14.31 25.98 -17.80
N ASN A 491 -15.38 25.76 -17.03
CA ASN A 491 -15.84 24.42 -16.66
C ASN A 491 -16.26 23.56 -17.87
N VAL A 492 -16.90 24.16 -18.87
CA VAL A 492 -17.40 23.42 -20.04
C VAL A 492 -16.23 23.00 -20.91
N THR A 493 -15.32 23.93 -21.18
CA THR A 493 -14.15 23.69 -22.02
C THR A 493 -13.19 22.69 -21.37
N LEU A 494 -12.86 22.85 -20.08
CA LEU A 494 -11.98 21.93 -19.36
C LEU A 494 -12.55 20.50 -19.36
N LYS A 495 -13.83 20.34 -19.00
CA LYS A 495 -14.48 19.03 -18.98
C LYS A 495 -14.52 18.38 -20.36
N ASN A 496 -14.79 19.16 -21.40
CA ASN A 496 -14.78 18.67 -22.78
C ASN A 496 -13.38 18.19 -23.18
N ASN A 497 -12.34 18.96 -22.89
CA ASN A 497 -10.95 18.59 -23.22
C ASN A 497 -10.51 17.32 -22.49
N ILE A 498 -10.87 17.17 -21.21
CA ILE A 498 -10.63 15.93 -20.46
C ILE A 498 -11.39 14.76 -21.11
N GLY A 499 -12.65 14.96 -21.48
CA GLY A 499 -13.45 13.93 -22.14
C GLY A 499 -12.88 13.44 -23.47
N ILE A 500 -12.45 14.36 -24.33
CA ILE A 500 -11.90 14.02 -25.64
C ILE A 500 -10.50 13.37 -25.49
N THR A 501 -9.65 13.87 -24.60
CA THR A 501 -8.31 13.26 -24.39
C THR A 501 -8.42 11.87 -23.76
N MET A 502 -9.27 11.68 -22.75
CA MET A 502 -9.56 10.34 -22.21
C MET A 502 -10.09 9.40 -23.31
N HIS A 503 -10.99 9.89 -24.17
CA HIS A 503 -11.55 9.09 -25.28
C HIS A 503 -10.49 8.70 -26.31
N ASP A 504 -9.65 9.66 -26.72
CA ASP A 504 -8.56 9.43 -27.66
C ASP A 504 -7.60 8.38 -27.13
N MET A 505 -7.10 8.54 -25.89
CA MET A 505 -6.14 7.64 -25.26
C MET A 505 -6.68 6.22 -25.08
N PHE A 506 -7.89 6.07 -24.54
CA PHE A 506 -8.42 4.75 -24.14
C PHE A 506 -9.95 4.65 -24.09
N GLY A 507 -10.68 5.76 -24.01
CA GLY A 507 -12.11 5.75 -23.71
C GLY A 507 -12.97 5.15 -24.83
N TYR A 508 -12.46 5.01 -26.04
CA TYR A 508 -13.13 4.24 -27.10
C TYR A 508 -13.29 2.75 -26.72
N LEU A 509 -12.37 2.16 -25.94
CA LEU A 509 -12.45 0.76 -25.48
C LEU A 509 -13.66 0.55 -24.55
N VAL A 510 -14.07 1.60 -23.83
CA VAL A 510 -15.27 1.58 -22.99
C VAL A 510 -16.52 1.44 -23.84
N GLU A 511 -16.56 2.10 -24.99
CA GLU A 511 -17.72 2.14 -25.90
C GLU A 511 -17.94 0.80 -26.61
N GLU A 512 -16.88 0.02 -26.80
CA GLU A 512 -16.95 -1.33 -27.37
C GLU A 512 -17.69 -2.33 -26.47
N ARG A 513 -17.70 -2.09 -25.15
CA ARG A 513 -18.32 -2.96 -24.13
C ARG A 513 -17.82 -4.42 -24.17
N ASP A 514 -16.64 -4.68 -24.70
CA ASP A 514 -16.06 -6.02 -24.73
C ASP A 514 -15.41 -6.33 -23.36
N SER A 515 -14.25 -5.71 -23.13
CA SER A 515 -13.50 -5.80 -21.87
C SER A 515 -13.80 -4.61 -20.94
N ALA A 516 -13.71 -4.85 -19.64
CA ALA A 516 -13.74 -3.79 -18.63
C ALA A 516 -12.56 -2.83 -18.81
N VAL A 517 -12.83 -1.54 -18.57
CA VAL A 517 -11.81 -0.49 -18.48
C VAL A 517 -11.87 0.09 -17.08
N LEU A 518 -10.77 -0.02 -16.36
CA LEU A 518 -10.61 0.34 -14.97
C LEU A 518 -9.42 1.30 -14.88
N LEU A 519 -9.58 2.52 -14.36
CA LEU A 519 -8.42 3.42 -14.26
C LEU A 519 -7.44 2.87 -13.21
N GLY A 520 -6.24 2.48 -13.64
CA GLY A 520 -5.18 1.93 -12.77
C GLY A 520 -4.70 2.97 -11.77
N GLU A 521 -4.58 4.22 -12.22
CA GLU A 521 -4.29 5.38 -11.41
C GLU A 521 -5.02 6.62 -11.94
N PHE A 522 -5.58 7.38 -11.01
CA PHE A 522 -6.04 8.75 -11.25
C PHE A 522 -5.95 9.55 -9.95
N GLY A 523 -5.68 10.84 -10.04
CA GLY A 523 -5.61 11.68 -8.83
C GLY A 523 -4.89 13.01 -9.04
N GLY A 524 -4.77 13.77 -7.96
CA GLY A 524 -4.15 15.08 -7.94
C GLY A 524 -4.27 15.74 -6.58
N LEU A 525 -3.71 16.95 -6.49
CA LEU A 525 -3.79 17.81 -5.30
C LEU A 525 -5.22 18.33 -5.08
N TYR A 526 -5.62 18.42 -3.81
CA TYR A 526 -6.92 18.98 -3.40
C TYR A 526 -6.74 20.18 -2.49
N THR A 527 -6.10 20.00 -1.35
CA THR A 527 -5.88 21.09 -0.39
C THR A 527 -4.77 22.02 -0.84
N LEU A 528 -3.86 21.53 -1.68
CA LEU A 528 -2.70 22.28 -2.17
C LEU A 528 -2.88 22.87 -3.58
N ASP A 529 -4.02 22.66 -4.24
CA ASP A 529 -4.29 23.26 -5.56
C ASP A 529 -4.33 24.80 -5.45
N ALA A 530 -3.27 25.43 -5.92
CA ALA A 530 -3.04 26.87 -5.88
C ALA A 530 -3.52 27.58 -7.14
N HIS A 531 -4.10 26.87 -8.11
CA HIS A 531 -4.78 27.51 -9.23
C HIS A 531 -5.98 28.34 -8.75
N PRO A 532 -6.18 29.58 -9.24
CA PRO A 532 -7.36 30.39 -8.94
C PRO A 532 -8.70 29.69 -9.17
N MET A 533 -8.89 29.01 -10.32
CA MET A 533 -10.11 28.28 -10.67
C MET A 533 -10.07 26.81 -10.26
N LYS A 534 -9.05 26.37 -9.52
CA LYS A 534 -8.92 24.98 -9.02
C LYS A 534 -8.88 23.93 -10.12
N THR A 535 -8.11 24.18 -11.17
CA THR A 535 -7.99 23.27 -12.32
C THR A 535 -7.60 21.84 -11.93
N ILE A 536 -6.75 21.62 -10.91
CA ILE A 536 -6.39 20.25 -10.49
C ILE A 536 -7.62 19.54 -9.90
N GLN A 537 -8.32 20.17 -8.96
CA GLN A 537 -9.53 19.60 -8.35
C GLN A 537 -10.61 19.32 -9.39
N ARG A 538 -10.87 20.30 -10.26
CA ARG A 538 -11.86 20.17 -11.33
C ARG A 538 -11.52 19.03 -12.28
N THR A 539 -10.24 18.83 -12.62
CA THR A 539 -9.83 17.70 -13.47
C THR A 539 -10.15 16.36 -12.81
N VAL A 540 -9.83 16.16 -11.53
CA VAL A 540 -10.18 14.90 -10.82
C VAL A 540 -11.70 14.69 -10.81
N GLU A 541 -12.47 15.73 -10.50
CA GLU A 541 -13.93 15.66 -10.49
C GLU A 541 -14.52 15.34 -11.87
N TYR A 542 -14.01 15.95 -12.94
CA TYR A 542 -14.44 15.67 -14.30
C TYR A 542 -14.04 14.28 -14.77
N THR A 543 -12.86 13.78 -14.42
CA THR A 543 -12.46 12.39 -14.66
C THR A 543 -13.46 11.42 -14.01
N ILE A 544 -13.86 11.65 -12.75
CA ILE A 544 -14.88 10.82 -12.07
C ILE A 544 -16.25 10.94 -12.79
N GLN A 545 -16.65 12.15 -13.19
CA GLN A 545 -17.92 12.34 -13.90
C GLN A 545 -17.94 11.61 -15.25
N ILE A 546 -16.86 11.72 -16.03
CA ILE A 546 -16.71 11.07 -17.35
C ILE A 546 -16.67 9.54 -17.18
N MET A 547 -15.91 9.05 -16.20
CA MET A 547 -15.84 7.63 -15.84
C MET A 547 -17.24 7.05 -15.62
N LYS A 548 -18.06 7.74 -14.82
CA LYS A 548 -19.45 7.33 -14.54
C LYS A 548 -20.35 7.43 -15.77
N GLN A 549 -20.28 8.54 -16.51
CA GLN A 549 -21.15 8.81 -17.66
C GLN A 549 -20.90 7.83 -18.81
N LYS A 550 -19.65 7.45 -19.04
CA LYS A 550 -19.25 6.56 -20.14
C LYS A 550 -19.34 5.09 -19.75
N GLY A 551 -19.46 4.76 -18.46
CA GLY A 551 -19.61 3.38 -17.99
C GLY A 551 -18.30 2.62 -17.90
N TYR A 552 -17.26 3.27 -17.37
CA TYR A 552 -16.03 2.60 -16.95
C TYR A 552 -16.32 1.70 -15.74
N ALA A 553 -15.49 0.67 -15.52
CA ALA A 553 -15.62 -0.23 -14.38
C ALA A 553 -15.19 0.39 -13.05
N GLY A 554 -14.70 1.64 -13.05
CA GLY A 554 -14.26 2.38 -11.87
C GLY A 554 -12.79 2.81 -11.97
N GLY A 555 -12.10 2.88 -10.82
CA GLY A 555 -10.65 3.11 -10.79
C GLY A 555 -10.05 3.08 -9.40
N PHE A 556 -8.72 3.15 -9.34
CA PHE A 556 -7.95 3.31 -8.11
C PHE A 556 -7.37 4.72 -8.03
N MET A 557 -7.76 5.45 -6.99
CA MET A 557 -7.23 6.77 -6.75
C MET A 557 -5.77 6.68 -6.28
N TRP A 558 -4.89 7.46 -6.90
CA TRP A 558 -3.51 7.65 -6.49
C TRP A 558 -3.38 8.92 -5.62
N SER A 559 -3.10 8.82 -4.32
CA SER A 559 -3.01 7.58 -3.53
C SER A 559 -3.53 7.72 -2.09
N LEU A 560 -3.64 6.60 -1.37
CA LEU A 560 -3.92 6.59 0.07
C LEU A 560 -2.83 7.35 0.85
N ASN A 561 -1.58 7.24 0.38
CA ASN A 561 -0.37 7.68 1.04
C ASN A 561 -0.24 9.22 1.04
N PRO A 562 -0.05 9.87 2.21
CA PRO A 562 0.25 11.30 2.27
C PRO A 562 1.59 11.69 1.64
N GLU A 563 2.55 10.75 1.57
CA GLU A 563 3.90 10.99 1.05
C GLU A 563 3.96 11.10 -0.48
N ASN A 564 2.83 10.87 -1.17
CA ASN A 564 2.78 10.95 -2.60
C ASN A 564 3.11 12.36 -3.11
N ALA A 565 4.10 12.47 -3.99
CA ALA A 565 4.64 13.73 -4.48
C ALA A 565 4.06 14.12 -5.84
N TYR A 566 3.81 15.41 -5.99
CA TYR A 566 3.41 16.08 -7.22
C TYR A 566 4.39 17.22 -7.52
N GLU A 567 4.63 17.47 -8.80
CA GLU A 567 5.58 18.50 -9.25
C GLU A 567 4.92 19.88 -9.38
N PHE A 568 3.59 19.96 -9.48
CA PHE A 568 2.90 21.22 -9.75
C PHE A 568 1.68 21.41 -8.87
N ASN A 569 1.50 22.62 -8.35
CA ASN A 569 0.27 23.02 -7.68
C ASN A 569 -0.38 24.26 -8.29
N SER A 570 0.33 24.90 -9.23
CA SER A 570 -0.02 26.08 -10.00
C SER A 570 0.89 26.11 -11.23
N CYS A 571 0.77 27.16 -12.04
CA CYS A 571 1.66 27.38 -13.19
C CYS A 571 2.96 28.11 -12.87
N ASN A 572 3.26 28.36 -11.60
CA ASN A 572 4.46 29.11 -11.19
C ASN A 572 5.73 28.25 -11.16
N GLY A 573 5.82 27.26 -12.03
CA GLY A 573 6.94 26.32 -12.13
C GLY A 573 6.81 25.08 -11.25
N LYS A 574 7.82 24.21 -11.37
CA LYS A 574 7.93 22.96 -10.61
C LYS A 574 8.18 23.23 -9.12
N GLY A 575 7.64 22.37 -8.29
CA GLY A 575 7.87 22.30 -6.85
C GLY A 575 7.84 20.85 -6.36
N HIS A 576 7.63 20.69 -5.06
CA HIS A 576 7.48 19.38 -4.42
C HIS A 576 6.32 19.46 -3.44
N PHE A 577 5.18 18.92 -3.82
CA PHE A 577 3.93 18.97 -3.06
C PHE A 577 3.52 17.55 -2.70
N VAL A 578 3.37 17.27 -1.41
CA VAL A 578 2.96 15.95 -0.94
C VAL A 578 1.51 15.97 -0.47
N GLU A 579 0.68 15.10 -1.04
CA GLU A 579 -0.72 14.96 -0.68
C GLU A 579 -1.27 13.57 -1.04
N GLY A 580 -2.11 13.03 -0.17
CA GLY A 580 -2.86 11.81 -0.41
C GLY A 580 -4.26 11.85 0.21
N LEU A 581 -4.92 10.69 0.25
CA LEU A 581 -6.22 10.54 0.92
C LEU A 581 -6.11 10.74 2.42
N LEU A 582 -4.99 10.32 3.01
CA LEU A 582 -4.63 10.60 4.40
C LEU A 582 -3.63 11.76 4.45
N LYS A 583 -3.54 12.43 5.60
CA LYS A 583 -2.50 13.40 5.93
C LYS A 583 -1.31 12.69 6.58
N ASN A 584 -0.20 13.40 6.75
CA ASN A 584 1.09 12.87 7.26
C ASN A 584 1.01 12.14 8.62
N ASP A 585 -0.05 12.35 9.40
CA ASP A 585 -0.28 11.63 10.66
C ASP A 585 -0.82 10.21 10.45
N TRP A 586 -1.25 9.85 9.23
CA TRP A 586 -1.94 8.61 8.86
C TRP A 586 -3.26 8.36 9.60
N LEU A 587 -3.79 9.39 10.29
CA LEU A 587 -5.00 9.33 11.11
C LEU A 587 -6.05 10.37 10.70
N THR A 588 -5.66 11.42 9.98
CA THR A 588 -6.57 12.45 9.50
C THR A 588 -6.77 12.30 8.00
N PRO A 589 -8.00 12.12 7.52
CA PRO A 589 -8.26 12.12 6.09
C PRO A 589 -8.23 13.53 5.52
N ASN A 590 -7.87 13.61 4.25
CA ASN A 590 -8.10 14.75 3.39
C ASN A 590 -9.60 14.81 3.04
N THR A 591 -10.36 15.54 3.85
CA THR A 591 -11.83 15.59 3.73
C THR A 591 -12.32 16.14 2.39
N LYS A 592 -11.55 17.03 1.74
CA LYS A 592 -11.89 17.54 0.40
C LYS A 592 -11.75 16.46 -0.67
N SER A 593 -10.62 15.75 -0.68
CA SER A 593 -10.39 14.61 -1.58
C SER A 593 -11.43 13.51 -1.35
N LEU A 594 -11.68 13.17 -0.08
CA LEU A 594 -12.68 12.17 0.30
C LEU A 594 -14.09 12.55 -0.15
N ALA A 595 -14.47 13.84 -0.03
CA ALA A 595 -15.75 14.35 -0.50
C ALA A 595 -15.90 14.23 -2.03
N ALA A 596 -14.86 14.56 -2.80
CA ALA A 596 -14.91 14.41 -4.25
C ALA A 596 -15.05 12.93 -4.67
N LEU A 597 -14.35 12.02 -4.00
CA LEU A 597 -14.43 10.57 -4.26
C LEU A 597 -15.79 9.98 -3.85
N SER A 598 -16.55 10.63 -2.98
CA SER A 598 -17.92 10.19 -2.64
C SER A 598 -18.87 10.22 -3.85
N ALA A 599 -18.54 10.97 -4.92
CA ALA A 599 -19.30 10.94 -6.16
C ALA A 599 -19.33 9.53 -6.80
N MET A 600 -18.32 8.70 -6.53
CA MET A 600 -18.25 7.30 -6.97
C MET A 600 -19.21 6.37 -6.21
N ASP A 601 -19.75 6.79 -5.05
CA ASP A 601 -20.63 5.97 -4.20
C ASP A 601 -21.97 5.61 -4.85
N SER A 602 -22.32 6.32 -5.92
CA SER A 602 -23.55 6.13 -6.71
C SER A 602 -23.35 5.23 -7.93
N MET A 603 -22.18 4.61 -8.09
CA MET A 603 -21.93 3.63 -9.15
C MET A 603 -22.75 2.36 -8.91
N SER A 604 -23.52 1.92 -9.92
CA SER A 604 -24.56 0.90 -9.78
C SER A 604 -24.11 -0.44 -9.19
N TYR A 605 -22.87 -0.87 -9.49
CA TYR A 605 -22.30 -2.13 -9.04
C TYR A 605 -21.20 -1.96 -7.98
N LEU A 606 -21.14 -0.80 -7.31
CA LEU A 606 -20.21 -0.60 -6.21
C LEU A 606 -20.70 -1.36 -4.97
N LYS A 607 -19.94 -2.39 -4.58
CA LYS A 607 -20.22 -3.23 -3.41
C LYS A 607 -18.93 -3.89 -2.92
N ARG A 608 -19.01 -4.49 -1.72
CA ARG A 608 -17.94 -5.35 -1.19
C ARG A 608 -17.62 -6.48 -2.16
N PHE A 609 -16.37 -6.91 -2.16
CA PHE A 609 -15.98 -8.10 -2.91
C PHE A 609 -16.73 -9.32 -2.36
N PRO A 610 -17.28 -10.20 -3.23
CA PRO A 610 -18.12 -11.29 -2.80
C PRO A 610 -17.29 -12.45 -2.23
N CYS A 611 -17.54 -12.78 -0.96
CA CYS A 611 -17.09 -14.02 -0.34
C CYS A 611 -18.12 -15.12 -0.63
N TYR A 612 -17.89 -15.91 -1.69
CA TYR A 612 -18.72 -17.07 -1.99
C TYR A 612 -18.38 -18.21 -1.05
N LYS A 613 -19.38 -18.94 -0.54
CA LYS A 613 -19.09 -20.13 0.28
C LYS A 613 -18.43 -21.20 -0.59
N ALA A 614 -17.35 -21.79 -0.10
CA ALA A 614 -16.76 -22.96 -0.74
C ALA A 614 -17.81 -24.07 -0.90
N SER A 615 -17.86 -24.70 -2.07
CA SER A 615 -18.76 -25.83 -2.30
C SER A 615 -18.39 -26.95 -1.31
N PRO A 616 -19.36 -27.55 -0.59
CA PRO A 616 -19.08 -28.63 0.35
C PRO A 616 -18.46 -29.88 -0.31
N PHE A 617 -18.40 -29.95 -1.64
CA PHE A 617 -17.88 -31.09 -2.40
C PHE A 617 -16.40 -31.01 -2.80
N ASP A 618 -15.70 -29.87 -2.59
CA ASP A 618 -14.30 -29.68 -3.01
C ASP A 618 -13.27 -29.83 -1.87
N THR A 619 -13.66 -30.45 -0.74
CA THR A 619 -12.68 -30.89 0.26
C THR A 619 -12.15 -32.28 -0.08
N LYS A 620 -11.22 -32.36 -1.04
CA LYS A 620 -10.34 -33.53 -1.22
C LYS A 620 -8.89 -33.14 -1.42
#